data_AF-A0A1X7ULY7-F1
#
_entry.id   AF-A0A1X7ULY7-F1
#
_cell.length_a   1.000
_cell.length_b   1.000
_cell.length_c   1.000
_cell.angle_alpha   90.00
_cell.angle_beta   90.00
_cell.angle_gamma   90.00
#
_symmetry.space_group_name_H-M   'P 1'
#
loop_
_entity.id
_entity.type
_entity.pdbx_description
1 polymer ?
#
loop_
_entity_poly.entity_id
_entity_poly.type
_entity_poly.pdbx_seq_one_letter_code
_entity_poly.pdbx_strand_id
1 'polypeptide(L)'
;EECGSGGGWTRLAYLDMSDAAQNCPSGFRLYQSGGVRACGRPATNSGSCVSVQFPSNGVSYSQICGRVTGYQYHSPDAFEGPSDINSYYVDGISITRGSPRQHVWTLANGLTAYNNYPQWRCPCSTGSYQTVPSFVGNHYYCESGNNASSYSQILYTSDPLWDGQGCGSLEIPCCNVPGIPWFHRDYGSTTTTDFIELRVCGDSGASYNEDSPVSFYEIYVR
;
A
#
# COMPACT_ATOMS: atom_id res chain seq x y z
N GLU A 1 15.15 -14.50 -1.04
CA GLU A 1 14.41 -15.56 -0.32
C GLU A 1 13.11 -14.96 0.14
N GLU A 2 11.98 -15.60 -0.15
CA GLU A 2 10.67 -15.13 0.29
C GLU A 2 10.63 -15.10 1.82
N CYS A 3 10.05 -14.06 2.38
CA CYS A 3 10.15 -13.85 3.82
C CYS A 3 9.33 -14.91 4.55
N GLY A 4 10.01 -15.71 5.37
CA GLY A 4 9.42 -16.87 6.05
C GLY A 4 9.82 -18.25 5.48
N SER A 5 10.48 -18.36 4.33
CA SER A 5 10.86 -19.69 3.77
C SER A 5 12.20 -20.25 4.31
N GLY A 6 13.06 -19.39 4.88
CA GLY A 6 14.44 -19.74 5.29
C GLY A 6 14.74 -19.89 6.77
N GLY A 7 13.72 -19.77 7.64
CA GLY A 7 13.90 -19.63 9.08
C GLY A 7 14.36 -18.21 9.52
N GLY A 8 14.23 -17.92 10.82
CA GLY A 8 14.67 -16.64 11.41
C GLY A 8 13.71 -15.44 11.24
N TRP A 9 12.58 -15.61 10.56
CA TRP A 9 11.55 -14.57 10.44
C TRP A 9 10.39 -14.83 11.41
N THR A 10 9.94 -13.78 12.10
CA THR A 10 8.75 -13.81 12.97
C THR A 10 7.63 -13.00 12.33
N ARG A 11 6.45 -13.61 12.14
CA ARG A 11 5.28 -12.89 11.61
C ARG A 11 4.68 -11.97 12.67
N LEU A 12 4.59 -10.68 12.38
CA LEU A 12 3.97 -9.69 13.26
C LEU A 12 2.55 -9.31 12.83
N ALA A 13 2.25 -9.36 11.54
CA ALA A 13 0.95 -8.95 11.01
C ALA A 13 0.46 -9.94 9.97
N TYR A 14 -0.86 -10.17 9.96
CA TYR A 14 -1.55 -11.00 8.98
C TYR A 14 -3.00 -10.55 8.83
N LEU A 15 -3.45 -10.46 7.58
CA LEU A 15 -4.85 -10.32 7.19
C LEU A 15 -5.05 -11.07 5.89
N ASP A 16 -6.14 -11.80 5.79
CA ASP A 16 -6.63 -12.41 4.56
C ASP A 16 -8.16 -12.32 4.52
N MET A 17 -8.66 -11.38 3.72
CA MET A 17 -10.10 -11.12 3.59
C MET A 17 -10.82 -12.12 2.68
N SER A 18 -10.08 -13.04 2.02
CA SER A 18 -10.69 -14.20 1.36
C SER A 18 -11.27 -15.19 2.38
N ASP A 19 -10.71 -15.21 3.61
CA ASP A 19 -11.30 -15.89 4.75
C ASP A 19 -12.51 -15.10 5.26
N ALA A 20 -13.69 -15.69 5.10
CA ALA A 20 -14.96 -15.10 5.52
C ALA A 20 -15.04 -14.84 7.04
N ALA A 21 -14.22 -15.53 7.85
CA ALA A 21 -14.17 -15.34 9.30
C ALA A 21 -13.35 -14.11 9.73
N GLN A 22 -12.46 -13.62 8.87
CA GLN A 22 -11.67 -12.42 9.17
C GLN A 22 -12.50 -11.14 8.96
N ASN A 23 -12.25 -10.15 9.79
CA ASN A 23 -12.91 -8.85 9.76
C ASN A 23 -11.89 -7.74 9.58
N CYS A 24 -12.33 -6.61 9.06
CA CYS A 24 -11.47 -5.45 8.96
C CYS A 24 -10.96 -4.99 10.33
N PRO A 25 -9.72 -4.50 10.43
CA PRO A 25 -9.20 -3.94 11.67
C PRO A 25 -10.10 -2.80 12.18
N SER A 26 -10.06 -2.56 13.49
CA SER A 26 -10.86 -1.48 14.09
C SER A 26 -10.62 -0.14 13.40
N GLY A 27 -11.70 0.56 13.06
CA GLY A 27 -11.67 1.86 12.37
C GLY A 27 -11.68 1.78 10.84
N PHE A 28 -11.39 0.61 10.25
CA PHE A 28 -11.43 0.41 8.81
C PHE A 28 -12.87 0.12 8.34
N ARG A 29 -13.19 0.56 7.12
CA ARG A 29 -14.47 0.23 6.46
C ARG A 29 -14.31 -1.02 5.59
N LEU A 30 -15.32 -1.89 5.62
CA LEU A 30 -15.41 -3.00 4.67
C LEU A 30 -15.86 -2.49 3.29
N TYR A 31 -15.06 -2.79 2.28
CA TYR A 31 -15.45 -2.78 0.87
C TYR A 31 -15.84 -4.20 0.47
N GLN A 32 -16.98 -4.34 -0.20
CA GLN A 32 -17.45 -5.63 -0.69
C GLN A 32 -18.17 -5.47 -2.04
N SER A 33 -17.59 -6.03 -3.09
CA SER A 33 -18.14 -6.00 -4.45
C SER A 33 -17.50 -7.11 -5.28
N GLY A 34 -18.21 -7.66 -6.26
CA GLY A 34 -17.64 -8.66 -7.19
C GLY A 34 -17.07 -9.92 -6.52
N GLY A 35 -17.54 -10.28 -5.32
CA GLY A 35 -16.97 -11.39 -4.53
C GLY A 35 -15.69 -11.05 -3.75
N VAL A 36 -15.15 -9.85 -3.93
CA VAL A 36 -13.98 -9.34 -3.20
C VAL A 36 -14.41 -8.68 -1.89
N ARG A 37 -13.61 -8.89 -0.84
CA ARG A 37 -13.69 -8.16 0.44
C ARG A 37 -12.34 -7.49 0.70
N ALA A 38 -12.37 -6.22 1.10
CA ALA A 38 -11.17 -5.45 1.40
C ALA A 38 -11.45 -4.38 2.47
N CYS A 39 -10.41 -3.86 3.10
CA CYS A 39 -10.49 -2.95 4.25
C CYS A 39 -9.84 -1.62 3.91
N GLY A 40 -10.66 -0.57 3.88
CA GLY A 40 -10.24 0.78 3.50
C GLY A 40 -10.46 1.80 4.61
N ARG A 41 -10.32 3.07 4.24
CA ARG A 41 -10.56 4.21 5.13
C ARG A 41 -12.04 4.29 5.55
N PRO A 42 -12.33 4.83 6.75
CA PRO A 42 -13.71 5.14 7.11
C PRO A 42 -14.29 6.16 6.12
N ALA A 43 -15.62 6.19 5.98
CA ALA A 43 -16.28 7.14 5.10
C ALA A 43 -15.96 8.58 5.54
N THR A 44 -15.25 9.31 4.68
CA THR A 44 -14.84 10.71 4.88
C THR A 44 -14.98 11.48 3.57
N ASN A 45 -15.07 12.81 3.66
CA ASN A 45 -15.08 13.73 2.52
C ASN A 45 -13.74 14.49 2.39
N SER A 46 -12.74 14.16 3.20
CA SER A 46 -11.42 14.79 3.21
C SER A 46 -10.29 13.77 3.24
N GLY A 47 -9.10 14.19 2.81
CA GLY A 47 -7.86 13.43 2.97
C GLY A 47 -7.64 12.98 4.41
N SER A 48 -7.18 11.73 4.55
CA SER A 48 -6.96 11.09 5.84
C SER A 48 -6.19 9.79 5.70
N CYS A 49 -5.74 9.27 6.83
CA CYS A 49 -5.31 7.88 6.96
C CYS A 49 -6.08 7.18 8.07
N VAL A 50 -6.35 5.89 7.90
CA VAL A 50 -6.68 4.95 8.97
C VAL A 50 -5.49 4.04 9.23
N SER A 51 -5.24 3.63 10.47
CA SER A 51 -4.09 2.79 10.78
C SER A 51 -4.38 1.69 11.77
N VAL A 52 -3.53 0.65 11.71
CA VAL A 52 -3.45 -0.44 12.68
C VAL A 52 -1.99 -0.62 13.07
N GLN A 53 -1.75 -0.81 14.37
CA GLN A 53 -0.42 -1.04 14.91
C GLN A 53 -0.28 -2.49 15.36
N PHE A 54 0.89 -3.06 15.07
CA PHE A 54 1.29 -4.42 15.41
C PHE A 54 2.46 -4.35 16.37
N PRO A 55 2.26 -4.63 17.66
CA PRO A 55 3.36 -4.63 18.63
C PRO A 55 4.35 -5.74 18.28
N SER A 56 5.65 -5.45 18.42
CA SER A 56 6.72 -6.44 18.30
C SER A 56 6.69 -7.50 19.41
N ASN A 57 6.00 -7.21 20.51
CA ASN A 57 5.97 -8.03 21.72
C ASN A 57 7.37 -8.36 22.28
N GLY A 58 8.30 -7.40 22.17
CA GLY A 58 9.66 -7.54 22.66
C GLY A 58 10.61 -8.26 21.69
N VAL A 59 10.14 -8.67 20.52
CA VAL A 59 11.00 -9.18 19.45
C VAL A 59 11.87 -8.03 18.94
N SER A 60 13.18 -8.17 19.12
CA SER A 60 14.17 -7.26 18.56
C SER A 60 14.43 -7.62 17.09
N TYR A 61 14.41 -6.63 16.20
CA TYR A 61 14.59 -6.84 14.76
C TYR A 61 15.39 -5.72 14.10
N SER A 62 16.11 -6.04 13.04
CA SER A 62 16.76 -5.06 12.15
C SER A 62 16.28 -5.18 10.70
N GLN A 63 15.41 -6.13 10.39
CA GLN A 63 14.85 -6.30 9.06
C GLN A 63 13.33 -6.45 9.11
N ILE A 64 12.68 -5.91 8.09
CA ILE A 64 11.23 -6.01 7.89
C ILE A 64 10.99 -6.48 6.48
N CYS A 65 10.08 -7.42 6.31
CA CYS A 65 9.68 -7.87 4.99
C CYS A 65 8.22 -8.27 4.97
N GLY A 66 7.58 -8.14 3.82
CA GLY A 66 6.20 -8.55 3.68
C GLY A 66 5.69 -8.35 2.27
N ARG A 67 4.41 -8.62 2.10
CA ARG A 67 3.66 -8.25 0.90
C ARG A 67 2.25 -7.83 1.31
N VAL A 68 1.64 -7.01 0.48
CA VAL A 68 0.29 -6.48 0.69
C VAL A 68 -0.40 -6.53 -0.65
N THR A 69 -1.67 -6.91 -0.66
CA THR A 69 -2.52 -6.84 -1.84
C THR A 69 -3.75 -6.02 -1.48
N GLY A 70 -4.14 -5.14 -2.39
CA GLY A 70 -5.31 -4.29 -2.24
C GLY A 70 -6.07 -4.15 -3.55
N TYR A 71 -6.96 -3.18 -3.59
CA TYR A 71 -7.74 -2.85 -4.77
C TYR A 71 -7.88 -1.35 -4.90
N GLN A 72 -8.03 -0.88 -6.12
CA GLN A 72 -8.31 0.52 -6.39
C GLN A 72 -9.80 0.79 -6.19
N TYR A 73 -10.11 1.89 -5.50
CA TYR A 73 -11.45 2.47 -5.49
C TYR A 73 -11.43 3.84 -6.18
N HIS A 74 -12.17 3.94 -7.28
CA HIS A 74 -12.34 5.15 -8.09
C HIS A 74 -11.02 5.79 -8.56
N SER A 75 -10.59 6.94 -8.02
CA SER A 75 -9.56 7.79 -8.68
C SER A 75 -8.34 8.19 -7.82
N PRO A 76 -7.50 7.24 -7.39
CA PRO A 76 -6.27 7.54 -6.65
C PRO A 76 -5.20 8.30 -7.46
N ASP A 77 -4.40 9.11 -6.79
CA ASP A 77 -3.45 10.04 -7.40
C ASP A 77 -1.97 9.69 -7.13
N ALA A 78 -1.68 8.47 -6.68
CA ALA A 78 -0.37 7.96 -6.30
C ALA A 78 0.27 8.75 -5.13
N PHE A 79 1.16 9.70 -5.40
CA PHE A 79 1.84 10.49 -4.38
C PHE A 79 1.29 11.92 -4.40
N GLU A 80 0.19 12.14 -3.70
CA GLU A 80 -0.48 13.43 -3.59
C GLU A 80 -0.66 13.83 -2.11
N GLY A 81 -0.82 15.12 -1.85
CA GLY A 81 -0.97 15.67 -0.51
C GLY A 81 0.34 16.14 0.15
N PRO A 82 0.30 16.52 1.44
CA PRO A 82 1.46 17.07 2.12
C PRO A 82 2.60 16.06 2.24
N SER A 83 3.81 16.43 1.80
CA SER A 83 5.04 15.64 1.90
C SER A 83 5.55 15.54 3.36
N ASP A 84 4.75 14.91 4.21
CA ASP A 84 5.01 14.66 5.63
C ASP A 84 4.60 13.22 5.97
N ILE A 85 5.49 12.47 6.62
CA ILE A 85 5.26 11.09 7.03
C ILE A 85 4.05 10.93 7.97
N ASN A 86 3.66 11.99 8.68
CA ASN A 86 2.48 11.99 9.55
C ASN A 86 1.19 12.35 8.83
N SER A 87 1.28 12.84 7.59
CA SER A 87 0.14 13.16 6.74
C SER A 87 -0.30 11.96 5.89
N TYR A 88 -1.24 12.20 4.99
CA TYR A 88 -1.76 11.31 3.95
C TYR A 88 -0.99 11.50 2.62
N TYR A 89 0.34 11.55 2.67
CA TYR A 89 1.24 11.85 1.54
C TYR A 89 1.16 10.89 0.32
N VAL A 90 0.30 9.88 0.39
CA VAL A 90 0.15 8.81 -0.59
C VAL A 90 -1.29 8.32 -0.58
N ASP A 91 -1.81 8.07 -1.77
CA ASP A 91 -2.99 7.25 -1.99
C ASP A 91 -2.56 5.80 -2.06
N GLY A 92 -2.83 5.05 -1.01
CA GLY A 92 -2.27 3.71 -0.86
C GLY A 92 -1.88 3.39 0.57
N ILE A 93 -0.82 2.61 0.73
CA ILE A 93 -0.36 2.08 2.02
C ILE A 93 0.95 2.73 2.43
N SER A 94 0.96 3.31 3.64
CA SER A 94 2.18 3.73 4.32
C SER A 94 2.48 2.75 5.45
N ILE A 95 3.57 1.99 5.32
CA ILE A 95 4.10 1.13 6.38
C ILE A 95 5.19 1.90 7.11
N THR A 96 5.06 2.01 8.43
CA THR A 96 5.98 2.74 9.29
C THR A 96 6.31 1.97 10.56
N ARG A 97 7.30 2.43 11.33
CA ARG A 97 7.64 1.88 12.65
C ARG A 97 7.87 2.98 13.69
N GLY A 98 7.58 2.64 14.94
CA GLY A 98 7.98 3.41 16.12
C GLY A 98 7.28 4.76 16.28
N SER A 99 7.68 5.47 17.34
CA SER A 99 7.24 6.82 17.66
C SER A 99 8.44 7.62 18.20
N PRO A 100 8.96 8.64 17.47
CA PRO A 100 8.40 9.23 16.25
C PRO A 100 8.38 8.26 15.07
N ARG A 101 7.42 8.48 14.17
CA ARG A 101 7.18 7.63 13.00
C ARG A 101 8.39 7.60 12.08
N GLN A 102 8.84 6.41 11.73
CA GLN A 102 9.91 6.17 10.75
C GLN A 102 9.38 5.40 9.54
N HIS A 103 9.83 5.78 8.35
CA HIS A 103 9.40 5.13 7.10
C HIS A 103 9.94 3.70 7.00
N VAL A 104 9.08 2.78 6.60
CA VAL A 104 9.44 1.41 6.23
C VAL A 104 9.18 1.22 4.75
N TRP A 105 7.94 1.29 4.27
CA TRP A 105 7.65 1.08 2.85
C TRP A 105 6.39 1.82 2.44
N THR A 106 6.29 2.17 1.17
CA THR A 106 5.07 2.77 0.61
C THR A 106 4.56 1.92 -0.56
N LEU A 107 3.26 1.67 -0.60
CA LEU A 107 2.59 1.03 -1.73
C LEU A 107 1.59 2.04 -2.28
N ALA A 108 1.96 2.71 -3.37
CA ALA A 108 1.16 3.78 -3.96
C ALA A 108 0.20 3.23 -5.02
N ASN A 109 -0.95 3.88 -5.17
CA ASN A 109 -1.99 3.49 -6.11
C ASN A 109 -2.15 4.60 -7.15
N GLY A 110 -1.82 4.30 -8.40
CA GLY A 110 -1.98 5.25 -9.50
C GLY A 110 -3.41 5.29 -10.03
N LEU A 111 -3.75 6.34 -10.77
CA LEU A 111 -5.10 6.51 -11.30
C LEU A 111 -5.45 5.51 -12.40
N THR A 112 -4.58 5.41 -13.41
CA THR A 112 -4.74 4.53 -14.59
C THR A 112 -3.39 4.14 -15.17
N ALA A 113 -3.35 3.04 -15.92
CA ALA A 113 -2.21 2.64 -16.75
C ALA A 113 -2.12 3.38 -18.12
N TYR A 114 -2.82 4.52 -18.30
CA TYR A 114 -3.00 5.23 -19.58
C TYR A 114 -2.51 6.70 -19.55
N ASN A 115 -2.27 7.29 -20.73
CA ASN A 115 -1.52 8.56 -20.86
C ASN A 115 -2.37 9.84 -20.69
N ASN A 116 -3.55 9.76 -20.08
CA ASN A 116 -4.43 10.91 -19.94
C ASN A 116 -4.10 11.78 -18.73
N TYR A 117 -3.43 11.20 -17.72
CA TYR A 117 -3.23 11.82 -16.41
C TYR A 117 -1.80 11.64 -15.91
N PRO A 118 -0.81 12.22 -16.59
CA PRO A 118 0.58 11.93 -16.33
C PRO A 118 1.05 12.34 -14.92
N GLN A 119 0.34 13.26 -14.26
CA GLN A 119 0.57 13.68 -12.88
C GLN A 119 -0.03 12.76 -11.81
N TRP A 120 -0.91 11.82 -12.16
CA TRP A 120 -1.61 10.92 -11.21
C TRP A 120 -1.26 9.44 -11.42
N ARG A 121 -0.22 9.19 -12.23
CA ARG A 121 0.27 7.85 -12.51
C ARG A 121 1.36 7.45 -11.54
N CYS A 122 1.61 6.15 -11.45
CA CYS A 122 2.76 5.66 -10.74
C CYS A 122 4.09 6.29 -11.22
N PRO A 123 5.04 6.60 -10.31
CA PRO A 123 6.32 7.22 -10.70
C PRO A 123 7.12 6.40 -11.72
N CYS A 124 6.99 5.06 -11.69
CA CYS A 124 7.63 4.15 -12.64
C CYS A 124 6.96 4.15 -14.03
N SER A 125 5.76 4.70 -14.19
CA SER A 125 5.06 4.73 -15.46
C SER A 125 5.79 5.56 -16.52
N THR A 126 5.78 5.10 -17.76
CA THR A 126 6.40 5.82 -18.89
C THR A 126 5.76 7.20 -19.08
N GLY A 127 6.56 8.26 -18.94
CA GLY A 127 6.12 9.66 -19.09
C GLY A 127 5.43 10.25 -17.86
N SER A 128 5.51 9.59 -16.69
CA SER A 128 4.95 10.10 -15.44
C SER A 128 5.63 11.41 -15.01
N TYR A 129 4.82 12.33 -14.46
CA TYR A 129 5.31 13.53 -13.78
C TYR A 129 5.32 13.37 -12.26
N GLN A 130 4.90 12.20 -11.75
CA GLN A 130 4.83 12.00 -10.32
C GLN A 130 6.19 12.12 -9.63
N THR A 131 6.18 12.71 -8.44
CA THR A 131 7.38 12.89 -7.61
C THR A 131 7.20 12.17 -6.28
N VAL A 132 8.25 11.49 -5.84
CA VAL A 132 8.22 10.73 -4.59
C VAL A 132 8.79 11.59 -3.45
N PRO A 133 8.11 11.70 -2.29
CA PRO A 133 8.65 12.37 -1.13
C PRO A 133 10.04 11.84 -0.74
N SER A 134 10.96 12.74 -0.39
CA SER A 134 12.36 12.38 -0.15
C SER A 134 12.55 11.36 0.98
N PHE A 135 11.68 11.35 1.98
CA PHE A 135 11.72 10.38 3.09
C PHE A 135 11.30 8.96 2.68
N VAL A 136 10.58 8.80 1.57
CA VAL A 136 10.24 7.48 1.00
C VAL A 136 11.43 6.94 0.21
N GLY A 137 12.07 7.80 -0.59
CA GLY A 137 13.21 7.43 -1.43
C GLY A 137 12.85 6.32 -2.41
N ASN A 138 13.68 5.27 -2.49
CA ASN A 138 13.47 4.14 -3.42
C ASN A 138 12.64 2.99 -2.82
N HIS A 139 11.99 3.22 -1.68
CA HIS A 139 11.40 2.16 -0.90
C HIS A 139 9.89 2.19 -0.99
N TYR A 140 9.45 2.08 -2.22
CA TYR A 140 8.07 2.04 -2.57
C TYR A 140 7.86 1.09 -3.72
N TYR A 141 6.61 0.69 -3.88
CA TYR A 141 6.11 0.12 -5.12
C TYR A 141 4.81 0.86 -5.48
N CYS A 142 4.51 0.95 -6.77
CA CYS A 142 3.30 1.62 -7.24
C CYS A 142 2.71 0.86 -8.42
N GLU A 143 1.40 0.71 -8.40
CA GLU A 143 0.60 0.07 -9.43
C GLU A 143 -0.78 0.74 -9.49
N SER A 144 -1.43 0.74 -10.65
CA SER A 144 -2.83 1.12 -10.83
C SER A 144 -3.66 -0.12 -11.09
N GLY A 145 -4.83 -0.23 -10.47
CA GLY A 145 -5.79 -1.32 -10.71
C GLY A 145 -6.75 -1.01 -11.86
N ASN A 146 -6.57 0.12 -12.55
CA ASN A 146 -7.41 0.56 -13.65
C ASN A 146 -6.65 0.56 -14.98
N ASN A 147 -6.88 -0.51 -15.76
CA ASN A 147 -6.39 -0.67 -17.12
C ASN A 147 -7.35 -0.08 -18.18
N ALA A 148 -8.09 0.98 -17.85
CA ALA A 148 -8.87 1.75 -18.81
C ALA A 148 -8.40 3.21 -18.87
N SER A 149 -8.77 3.90 -19.95
CA SER A 149 -8.44 5.32 -20.16
C SER A 149 -9.32 6.29 -19.36
N SER A 150 -10.39 5.78 -18.77
CA SER A 150 -11.33 6.49 -17.90
C SER A 150 -11.47 5.75 -16.57
N TYR A 151 -12.04 6.42 -15.58
CA TYR A 151 -12.36 5.82 -14.28
C TYR A 151 -13.84 5.99 -13.94
N SER A 152 -14.36 5.07 -13.12
CA SER A 152 -15.73 5.02 -12.63
C SER A 152 -15.73 4.77 -11.12
N GLN A 153 -16.79 5.21 -10.44
CA GLN A 153 -16.87 5.18 -8.98
C GLN A 153 -17.20 3.77 -8.46
N ILE A 154 -16.24 2.87 -8.62
CA ILE A 154 -16.34 1.46 -8.31
C ILE A 154 -15.09 0.96 -7.59
N LEU A 155 -15.21 -0.20 -6.96
CA LEU A 155 -14.06 -1.02 -6.57
C LEU A 155 -13.61 -1.82 -7.80
N TYR A 156 -12.41 -1.55 -8.30
CA TYR A 156 -11.81 -2.32 -9.38
C TYR A 156 -11.33 -3.65 -8.82
N THR A 157 -12.00 -4.74 -9.19
CA THR A 157 -11.77 -6.08 -8.62
C THR A 157 -11.08 -7.04 -9.59
N SER A 158 -10.93 -6.66 -10.86
CA SER A 158 -10.31 -7.48 -11.90
C SER A 158 -8.79 -7.48 -11.86
N ASP A 159 -8.20 -6.45 -11.26
CA ASP A 159 -6.76 -6.24 -11.21
C ASP A 159 -6.36 -5.82 -9.79
N PRO A 160 -5.91 -6.78 -8.95
CA PRO A 160 -5.44 -6.49 -7.60
C PRO A 160 -4.21 -5.59 -7.62
N LEU A 161 -4.12 -4.68 -6.66
CA LEU A 161 -2.97 -3.81 -6.50
C LEU A 161 -1.82 -4.52 -5.80
N TRP A 162 -0.63 -4.12 -6.21
CA TRP A 162 0.67 -4.43 -5.65
C TRP A 162 1.07 -5.90 -5.76
N ASP A 163 0.54 -6.58 -6.78
CA ASP A 163 0.86 -7.98 -7.08
C ASP A 163 1.88 -8.14 -8.21
N GLY A 164 2.21 -7.05 -8.94
CA GLY A 164 3.15 -7.08 -10.04
C GLY A 164 2.60 -7.71 -11.32
N GLN A 165 1.29 -7.74 -11.46
CA GLN A 165 0.59 -8.32 -12.60
C GLN A 165 -0.41 -7.30 -13.17
N GLY A 166 -1.00 -7.64 -14.32
CA GLY A 166 -2.03 -6.78 -14.90
C GLY A 166 -1.58 -5.42 -15.43
N CYS A 167 -0.30 -5.01 -15.28
CA CYS A 167 0.18 -3.71 -15.73
C CYS A 167 -0.14 -3.42 -17.21
N GLY A 168 -0.83 -2.30 -17.44
CA GLY A 168 -1.01 -1.74 -18.76
C GLY A 168 0.30 -1.28 -19.41
N SER A 169 0.23 -0.87 -20.68
CA SER A 169 1.42 -0.60 -21.51
C SER A 169 2.36 0.47 -20.95
N LEU A 170 1.85 1.42 -20.16
CA LEU A 170 2.67 2.47 -19.54
C LEU A 170 3.28 2.03 -18.21
N GLU A 171 2.69 1.02 -17.55
CA GLU A 171 3.12 0.46 -16.27
C GLU A 171 4.01 -0.77 -16.41
N ILE A 172 4.37 -1.17 -17.63
CA ILE A 172 5.38 -2.23 -17.86
C ILE A 172 6.65 -2.04 -17.01
N PRO A 173 7.21 -0.82 -16.83
CA PRO A 173 8.36 -0.65 -15.94
C PRO A 173 8.05 -0.92 -14.46
N CYS A 174 6.80 -0.71 -14.03
CA CYS A 174 6.34 -0.98 -12.67
C CYS A 174 6.29 -2.50 -12.40
N CYS A 175 5.75 -3.29 -13.33
CA CYS A 175 5.73 -4.76 -13.20
C CYS A 175 7.09 -5.44 -13.35
N ASN A 176 8.12 -4.74 -13.84
CA ASN A 176 9.47 -5.29 -14.00
C ASN A 176 10.41 -4.98 -12.82
N VAL A 177 9.88 -4.44 -11.72
CA VAL A 177 10.68 -4.15 -10.52
C VAL A 177 11.09 -5.46 -9.83
N PRO A 178 12.39 -5.69 -9.55
CA PRO A 178 12.83 -6.90 -8.88
C PRO A 178 12.25 -7.03 -7.47
N GLY A 179 11.87 -8.25 -7.10
CA GLY A 179 11.45 -8.58 -5.72
C GLY A 179 9.96 -8.41 -5.44
N ILE A 180 9.17 -7.79 -6.33
CA ILE A 180 7.70 -7.76 -6.20
C ILE A 180 7.13 -9.20 -6.17
N PRO A 181 6.05 -9.46 -5.41
CA PRO A 181 5.26 -8.49 -4.62
C PRO A 181 5.84 -8.24 -3.21
N TRP A 182 7.05 -8.72 -2.91
CA TRP A 182 7.65 -8.58 -1.60
C TRP A 182 8.43 -7.27 -1.45
N PHE A 183 8.19 -6.55 -0.37
CA PHE A 183 9.09 -5.49 0.09
C PHE A 183 10.07 -6.04 1.11
N HIS A 184 11.30 -5.53 1.11
CA HIS A 184 12.31 -5.85 2.12
C HIS A 184 13.05 -4.59 2.55
N ARG A 185 13.14 -4.39 3.86
CA ARG A 185 13.92 -3.34 4.50
C ARG A 185 14.96 -3.94 5.42
N ASP A 186 16.20 -3.50 5.23
CA ASP A 186 17.34 -3.89 6.03
C ASP A 186 17.98 -2.65 6.68
N TYR A 187 17.96 -2.61 8.01
CA TYR A 187 18.58 -1.57 8.82
C TYR A 187 20.00 -1.98 9.31
N GLY A 188 20.57 -3.05 8.74
CA GLY A 188 21.89 -3.57 9.07
C GLY A 188 21.94 -4.14 10.49
N SER A 189 22.88 -3.65 11.30
CA SER A 189 23.03 -4.04 12.70
C SER A 189 22.14 -3.26 13.68
N THR A 190 21.41 -2.24 13.20
CA THR A 190 20.55 -1.42 14.06
C THR A 190 19.25 -2.17 14.34
N THR A 191 19.08 -2.61 15.58
CA THR A 191 17.87 -3.30 16.01
C THR A 191 16.90 -2.37 16.72
N THR A 192 15.62 -2.72 16.72
CA THR A 192 14.58 -2.05 17.50
C THR A 192 13.55 -3.07 17.99
N THR A 193 12.70 -2.65 18.93
CA THR A 193 11.47 -3.36 19.34
C THR A 193 10.23 -2.52 19.04
N ASP A 194 10.35 -1.52 18.17
CA ASP A 194 9.23 -0.68 17.76
C ASP A 194 8.04 -1.51 17.22
N PHE A 195 6.83 -0.99 17.37
CA PHE A 195 5.69 -1.53 16.64
C PHE A 195 5.82 -1.25 15.15
N ILE A 196 5.20 -2.09 14.33
CA ILE A 196 4.94 -1.80 12.92
C ILE A 196 3.55 -1.19 12.80
N GLU A 197 3.38 -0.16 11.98
CA GLU A 197 2.10 0.44 11.66
C GLU A 197 1.82 0.30 10.17
N LEU A 198 0.64 -0.18 9.83
CA LEU A 198 0.10 -0.14 8.47
C LEU A 198 -0.98 0.93 8.41
N ARG A 199 -0.87 1.85 7.46
CA ARG A 199 -1.82 2.95 7.26
C ARG A 199 -2.39 2.90 5.86
N VAL A 200 -3.71 2.90 5.70
CA VAL A 200 -4.36 3.17 4.40
C VAL A 200 -4.62 4.67 4.37
N CYS A 201 -4.07 5.35 3.38
CA CYS A 201 -4.07 6.79 3.23
C CYS A 201 -4.68 7.20 1.89
N GLY A 202 -5.17 8.43 1.85
CA GLY A 202 -5.37 9.15 0.60
C GLY A 202 -5.64 10.64 0.81
N ASP A 203 -5.42 11.46 -0.20
CA ASP A 203 -5.45 12.92 -0.11
C ASP A 203 -6.85 13.52 -0.21
N SER A 204 -7.81 12.74 -0.70
CA SER A 204 -9.20 13.12 -0.80
C SER A 204 -10.13 12.19 0.00
N GLY A 205 -11.45 12.39 -0.17
CA GLY A 205 -12.49 11.71 0.60
C GLY A 205 -12.78 10.28 0.12
N ALA A 206 -12.70 9.31 1.03
CA ALA A 206 -13.00 7.90 0.76
C ALA A 206 -14.49 7.57 0.48
N SER A 207 -15.42 8.49 0.76
CA SER A 207 -16.85 8.23 0.52
C SER A 207 -17.17 8.16 -0.98
N TYR A 208 -16.59 9.06 -1.77
CA TYR A 208 -16.97 9.27 -3.16
C TYR A 208 -15.80 9.55 -4.11
N ASN A 209 -14.54 9.61 -3.63
CA ASN A 209 -13.40 9.97 -4.48
C ASN A 209 -12.31 8.90 -4.57
N GLU A 210 -11.44 8.68 -3.59
CA GLU A 210 -10.50 7.55 -3.73
C GLU A 210 -10.32 6.73 -2.47
N ASP A 211 -9.95 5.48 -2.65
CA ASP A 211 -9.40 4.67 -1.58
C ASP A 211 -8.56 3.54 -2.15
N SER A 212 -7.74 2.95 -1.29
CA SER A 212 -6.90 1.79 -1.62
C SER A 212 -7.09 0.67 -0.61
N PRO A 213 -8.31 0.08 -0.51
CA PRO A 213 -8.62 -0.92 0.49
C PRO A 213 -7.75 -2.19 0.34
N VAL A 214 -7.26 -2.70 1.47
CA VAL A 214 -6.40 -3.89 1.53
C VAL A 214 -7.21 -5.17 1.73
N SER A 215 -6.93 -6.21 0.95
CA SER A 215 -7.53 -7.54 1.15
C SER A 215 -6.57 -8.52 1.81
N PHE A 216 -5.27 -8.29 1.67
CA PHE A 216 -4.26 -9.19 2.19
C PHE A 216 -3.03 -8.41 2.66
N TYR A 217 -2.46 -8.84 3.78
CA TYR A 217 -1.06 -8.52 4.11
C TYR A 217 -0.44 -9.59 4.97
N GLU A 218 0.85 -9.77 4.82
CA GLU A 218 1.69 -10.48 5.77
C GLU A 218 3.00 -9.72 5.98
N ILE A 219 3.37 -9.51 7.24
CA ILE A 219 4.57 -8.75 7.60
C ILE A 219 5.35 -9.53 8.63
N TYR A 220 6.64 -9.66 8.36
CA TYR A 220 7.63 -10.39 9.12
C TYR A 220 8.76 -9.48 9.55
N VAL A 221 9.38 -9.83 10.67
CA VAL A 221 10.59 -9.17 11.18
C VAL A 221 11.68 -10.19 11.50
N ARG A 222 12.93 -9.74 11.44
CA ARG A 222 14.13 -10.52 11.76
C ARG A 222 15.19 -9.63 12.40
#